data_AF-A0A4U8YHQ0-F1
#
_entry.id   AF-A0A4U8YHQ0-F1
#
_cell.length_a   1.000
_cell.length_b   1.000
_cell.length_c   1.000
_cell.angle_alpha   90.00
_cell.angle_beta   90.00
_cell.angle_gamma   90.00
#
_symmetry.space_group_name_H-M   'P 1'
#
loop_
_entity.id
_entity.type
_entity.pdbx_description
1 polymer ?
#
loop_
_entity_poly.entity_id
_entity_poly.type
_entity_poly.pdbx_seq_one_letter_code
_entity_poly.pdbx_strand_id
1 'polypeptide(L)'
;MAIKINRMLSSRFSQWLLYKFIRMYSLSFRLEVQNEDAWLDAYLNKDKRILLCVHHQQFFAAIRYFQKYKEYCPGLMISQSKDGELIAAVANRTGWTTVRGSSSKGGGDALKGMIDHLGTHRLAAHIIDGPRGPFGKVKPGAIRLAHGEETVIVPFYIQADRAWYANSWDRFLLPKPFSKVILRFGEELTFPETDSEDAFEDHRLALEGVMFSDNERLKQECLAA
;
A
#
# COMPACT_ATOMS: atom_id res chain seq x y z
N MET A 1 -16.01 31.26 -2.05
CA MET A 1 -16.64 30.08 -1.41
C MET A 1 -15.74 28.84 -1.44
N ALA A 2 -15.07 28.53 -2.56
CA ALA A 2 -14.17 27.36 -2.70
C ALA A 2 -12.95 27.31 -1.75
N ILE A 3 -12.34 28.46 -1.41
CA ILE A 3 -11.17 28.50 -0.50
C ILE A 3 -11.54 28.10 0.94
N LYS A 4 -12.76 28.47 1.40
CA LYS A 4 -13.25 28.11 2.74
C LYS A 4 -13.56 26.61 2.88
N ILE A 5 -14.12 25.99 1.83
CA ILE A 5 -14.40 24.54 1.79
C ILE A 5 -13.09 23.73 1.87
N ASN A 6 -12.06 24.16 1.14
CA ASN A 6 -10.73 23.52 1.16
C ASN A 6 -10.04 23.59 2.54
N ARG A 7 -10.25 24.68 3.30
CA ARG A 7 -9.67 24.84 4.65
C ARG A 7 -10.43 24.05 5.71
N MET A 8 -11.70 23.76 5.47
CA MET A 8 -12.55 22.98 6.37
C MET A 8 -12.28 21.48 6.22
N LEU A 9 -12.06 20.98 5.00
CA LEU A 9 -11.70 19.59 4.71
C LEU A 9 -10.33 19.20 5.28
N SER A 10 -9.36 20.12 5.37
CA SER A 10 -8.05 19.88 5.97
C SER A 10 -8.01 20.07 7.50
N SER A 11 -9.14 20.35 8.15
CA SER A 11 -9.19 20.49 9.61
C SER A 11 -8.96 19.15 10.31
N ARG A 12 -8.37 19.19 11.52
CA ARG A 12 -8.16 17.98 12.35
C ARG A 12 -9.48 17.24 12.62
N PHE A 13 -10.59 17.97 12.71
CA PHE A 13 -11.92 17.42 12.89
C PHE A 13 -12.40 16.65 11.65
N SER A 14 -12.27 17.24 10.46
CA SER A 14 -12.62 16.57 9.19
C SER A 14 -11.77 15.33 8.94
N GLN A 15 -10.47 15.39 9.22
CA GLN A 15 -9.58 14.22 9.14
C GLN A 15 -9.99 13.10 10.12
N TRP A 16 -10.40 13.47 11.33
CA TRP A 16 -10.92 12.51 12.31
C TRP A 16 -12.25 11.90 11.86
N LEU A 17 -13.15 12.72 11.31
CA LEU A 17 -14.44 12.27 10.79
C LEU A 17 -14.24 11.31 9.61
N LEU A 18 -13.34 11.64 8.68
CA LEU A 18 -12.96 10.77 7.57
C LEU A 18 -12.40 9.43 8.07
N TYR A 19 -11.48 9.45 9.02
CA TYR A 19 -10.94 8.24 9.64
C TYR A 19 -12.05 7.38 10.28
N LYS A 20 -12.98 7.99 11.03
CA LYS A 20 -14.11 7.28 11.63
C LYS A 20 -15.05 6.72 10.56
N PHE A 21 -15.35 7.48 9.52
CA PHE A 21 -16.16 7.04 8.39
C PHE A 21 -15.54 5.83 7.71
N ILE A 22 -14.25 5.89 7.33
CA ILE A 22 -13.53 4.77 6.69
C ILE A 22 -13.60 3.52 7.57
N ARG A 23 -13.39 3.66 8.89
CA ARG A 23 -13.48 2.54 9.82
C ARG A 23 -14.88 1.94 9.89
N MET A 24 -15.91 2.76 10.05
CA MET A 24 -17.29 2.30 10.15
C MET A 24 -17.75 1.65 8.84
N TYR A 25 -17.40 2.26 7.71
CA TYR A 25 -17.69 1.72 6.39
C TYR A 25 -17.00 0.36 6.19
N SER A 26 -15.73 0.24 6.55
CA SER A 26 -14.97 -1.00 6.41
C SER A 26 -15.39 -2.10 7.39
N LEU A 27 -16.19 -1.80 8.43
CA LEU A 27 -16.83 -2.83 9.26
C LEU A 27 -17.96 -3.56 8.53
N SER A 28 -18.51 -2.96 7.47
CA SER A 28 -19.54 -3.62 6.67
C SER A 28 -18.99 -4.71 5.75
N PHE A 29 -17.68 -4.80 5.55
CA PHE A 29 -17.07 -5.78 4.67
C PHE A 29 -17.00 -7.16 5.33
N ARG A 30 -17.33 -8.21 4.57
CA ARG A 30 -17.04 -9.60 4.94
C ARG A 30 -15.60 -9.89 4.52
N LEU A 31 -14.66 -9.40 5.32
CA LEU A 31 -13.23 -9.48 5.03
C LEU A 31 -12.68 -10.88 5.34
N GLU A 32 -12.09 -11.50 4.32
CA GLU A 32 -11.32 -12.74 4.39
C GLU A 32 -9.85 -12.41 4.16
N VAL A 33 -8.97 -12.87 5.04
CA VAL A 33 -7.52 -12.62 4.96
C VAL A 33 -6.82 -13.94 4.72
N GLN A 34 -5.94 -13.98 3.71
CA GLN A 34 -5.27 -15.19 3.25
C GLN A 34 -3.75 -15.01 3.24
N ASN A 35 -3.03 -16.06 3.65
CA ASN A 35 -1.57 -16.18 3.61
C ASN A 35 -0.80 -15.13 4.43
N GLU A 36 -1.40 -14.61 5.50
CA GLU A 36 -0.76 -13.59 6.34
C GLU A 36 0.39 -14.15 7.18
N ASP A 37 0.23 -15.36 7.71
CA ASP A 37 1.14 -15.92 8.71
C ASP A 37 2.58 -16.04 8.18
N ALA A 38 2.76 -16.37 6.89
CA ALA A 38 4.07 -16.60 6.29
C ALA A 38 5.04 -15.40 6.48
N TRP A 39 4.62 -14.20 6.06
CA TRP A 39 5.49 -13.02 6.18
C TRP A 39 5.53 -12.48 7.62
N LEU A 40 4.44 -12.66 8.38
CA LEU A 40 4.37 -12.20 9.75
C LEU A 40 5.32 -13.00 10.65
N ASP A 41 5.43 -14.31 10.44
CA ASP A 41 6.38 -15.17 11.14
C ASP A 41 7.82 -14.79 10.79
N ALA A 42 8.13 -14.55 9.50
CA ALA A 42 9.44 -14.06 9.07
C ALA A 42 9.79 -12.70 9.72
N TYR A 43 8.80 -11.82 9.89
CA TYR A 43 8.98 -10.57 10.64
C TYR A 43 9.27 -10.82 12.13
N LEU A 44 8.47 -11.68 12.78
CA LEU A 44 8.55 -11.94 14.22
C LEU A 44 9.85 -12.66 14.63
N ASN A 45 10.33 -13.59 13.81
CA ASN A 45 11.59 -14.31 14.04
C ASN A 45 12.84 -13.44 13.90
N LYS A 46 12.67 -12.20 13.47
CA LYS A 46 13.74 -11.24 13.21
C LYS A 46 14.59 -11.52 11.97
N ASP A 47 14.10 -12.37 11.07
CA ASP A 47 14.88 -12.87 9.93
C ASP A 47 14.95 -11.87 8.76
N LYS A 48 13.91 -11.03 8.60
CA LYS A 48 13.74 -10.22 7.38
C LYS A 48 13.15 -8.84 7.66
N ARG A 49 13.44 -7.87 6.80
CA ARG A 49 12.68 -6.62 6.70
C ARG A 49 11.57 -6.82 5.66
N ILE A 50 10.35 -6.42 5.97
CA ILE A 50 9.18 -6.68 5.13
C ILE A 50 8.73 -5.40 4.44
N LEU A 51 8.67 -5.43 3.11
CA LEU A 51 8.08 -4.39 2.28
C LEU A 51 6.77 -4.88 1.65
N LEU A 52 5.64 -4.47 2.22
CA LEU A 52 4.31 -4.78 1.69
C LEU A 52 4.03 -3.94 0.43
N CYS A 53 3.78 -4.57 -0.71
CA CYS A 53 3.58 -3.88 -1.99
C CYS A 53 2.16 -4.06 -2.51
N VAL A 54 1.53 -2.96 -2.94
CA VAL A 54 0.18 -2.96 -3.53
C VAL A 54 0.07 -1.93 -4.64
N HIS A 55 -0.84 -2.15 -5.58
CA HIS A 55 -1.25 -1.12 -6.55
C HIS A 55 -2.14 -0.05 -5.91
N HIS A 56 -2.06 1.17 -6.42
CA HIS A 56 -2.84 2.32 -5.94
C HIS A 56 -4.34 2.04 -5.94
N GLN A 57 -4.81 1.23 -6.90
CA GLN A 57 -6.20 0.85 -7.05
C GLN A 57 -6.83 0.23 -5.79
N GLN A 58 -6.06 -0.46 -4.94
CA GLN A 58 -6.60 -1.50 -4.06
C GLN A 58 -6.51 -1.20 -2.56
N PHE A 59 -5.77 -0.17 -2.14
CA PHE A 59 -5.39 -0.04 -0.73
C PHE A 59 -6.55 0.26 0.23
N PHE A 60 -7.73 0.69 -0.25
CA PHE A 60 -8.81 1.18 0.61
C PHE A 60 -9.23 0.17 1.68
N ALA A 61 -9.48 -1.08 1.29
CA ALA A 61 -10.00 -2.09 2.22
C ALA A 61 -8.94 -2.56 3.23
N ALA A 62 -7.66 -2.35 2.95
CA ALA A 62 -6.57 -2.63 3.89
C ALA A 62 -6.60 -1.70 5.10
N ILE A 63 -7.06 -0.44 4.94
CA ILE A 63 -6.87 0.63 5.94
C ILE A 63 -7.35 0.21 7.34
N ARG A 64 -8.56 -0.37 7.45
CA ARG A 64 -9.09 -0.79 8.77
C ARG A 64 -8.29 -1.95 9.34
N TYR A 65 -8.00 -2.95 8.52
CA TYR A 65 -7.35 -4.18 8.94
C TYR A 65 -5.90 -3.94 9.37
N PHE A 66 -5.18 -3.08 8.64
CA PHE A 66 -3.76 -2.77 8.86
C PHE A 66 -3.48 -2.00 10.16
N GLN A 67 -4.52 -1.59 10.90
CA GLN A 67 -4.33 -1.16 12.29
C GLN A 67 -3.75 -2.28 13.17
N LYS A 68 -3.97 -3.56 12.81
CA LYS A 68 -3.37 -4.72 13.49
C LYS A 68 -1.85 -4.60 13.63
N TYR A 69 -1.19 -3.95 12.67
CA TYR A 69 0.27 -3.81 12.61
C TYR A 69 0.82 -2.58 13.33
N LYS A 70 -0.01 -1.80 14.04
CA LYS A 70 0.41 -0.54 14.66
C LYS A 70 1.60 -0.67 15.62
N GLU A 71 1.71 -1.78 16.33
CA GLU A 71 2.77 -2.02 17.32
C GLU A 71 4.15 -2.21 16.65
N TYR A 72 4.17 -2.49 15.34
CA TYR A 72 5.39 -2.63 14.54
C TYR A 72 5.87 -1.29 13.96
N CYS A 73 5.16 -0.19 14.24
CA CYS A 73 5.46 1.15 13.73
C CYS A 73 5.72 1.19 12.21
N PRO A 74 4.86 0.61 11.36
CA PRO A 74 5.14 0.44 9.94
C PRO A 74 5.25 1.78 9.19
N GLY A 75 6.19 1.86 8.25
CA GLY A 75 6.39 3.03 7.40
C GLY A 75 5.46 3.04 6.18
N LEU A 76 4.97 4.21 5.77
CA LEU A 76 4.24 4.39 4.50
C LEU A 76 4.63 5.70 3.82
N MET A 77 5.03 5.60 2.56
CA MET A 77 5.33 6.78 1.75
C MET A 77 4.05 7.39 1.18
N ILE A 78 3.81 8.69 1.40
CA ILE A 78 2.61 9.39 0.90
C ILE A 78 2.96 10.75 0.32
N SER A 79 2.38 11.05 -0.85
CA SER A 79 2.57 12.31 -1.60
C SER A 79 2.32 13.57 -0.77
N GLN A 80 3.07 14.64 -1.04
CA GLN A 80 2.93 15.98 -0.46
C GLN A 80 1.74 16.80 -1.02
N SER A 81 0.79 16.17 -1.71
CA SER A 81 -0.44 16.82 -2.17
C SER A 81 -1.45 17.00 -1.02
N LYS A 82 -2.47 17.84 -1.24
CA LYS A 82 -3.59 18.01 -0.30
C LYS A 82 -4.34 16.70 -0.04
N ASP A 83 -4.63 15.94 -1.07
CA ASP A 83 -5.25 14.61 -0.91
C ASP A 83 -4.33 13.68 -0.12
N GLY A 84 -3.01 13.75 -0.38
CA GLY A 84 -2.01 13.04 0.38
C GLY A 84 -1.93 13.45 1.85
N GLU A 85 -2.25 14.70 2.21
CA GLU A 85 -2.35 15.13 3.61
C GLU A 85 -3.52 14.46 4.33
N LEU A 86 -4.69 14.36 3.66
CA LEU A 86 -5.85 13.66 4.20
C LEU A 86 -5.55 12.18 4.43
N ILE A 87 -4.98 11.52 3.41
CA ILE A 87 -4.62 10.09 3.51
C ILE A 87 -3.51 9.87 4.54
N ALA A 88 -2.53 10.78 4.66
CA ALA A 88 -1.53 10.69 5.72
C ALA A 88 -2.12 10.85 7.12
N ALA A 89 -3.09 11.74 7.31
CA ALA A 89 -3.79 11.84 8.59
C ALA A 89 -4.53 10.53 8.94
N VAL A 90 -5.14 9.87 7.96
CA VAL A 90 -5.79 8.56 8.13
C VAL A 90 -4.75 7.46 8.46
N ALA A 91 -3.63 7.40 7.73
CA ALA A 91 -2.56 6.43 7.96
C ALA A 91 -1.92 6.58 9.35
N ASN A 92 -1.57 7.80 9.76
CA ASN A 92 -1.05 8.07 11.10
C ASN A 92 -2.04 7.66 12.21
N ARG A 93 -3.34 7.88 12.02
CA ARG A 93 -4.38 7.41 12.96
C ARG A 93 -4.60 5.90 12.96
N THR A 94 -4.19 5.23 11.89
CA THR A 94 -4.18 3.76 11.79
C THR A 94 -2.99 3.18 12.54
N GLY A 95 -1.97 3.98 12.84
CA GLY A 95 -0.74 3.56 13.54
C GLY A 95 0.47 3.41 12.62
N TRP A 96 0.40 3.97 11.41
CA TRP A 96 1.46 3.92 10.40
C TRP A 96 2.21 5.25 10.34
N THR A 97 3.53 5.20 10.33
CA THR A 97 4.39 6.38 10.23
C THR A 97 4.51 6.82 8.78
N THR A 98 4.08 8.05 8.49
CA THR A 98 4.06 8.54 7.10
C THR A 98 5.32 9.31 6.75
N VAL A 99 6.05 8.86 5.72
CA VAL A 99 7.16 9.60 5.12
C VAL A 99 6.65 10.36 3.89
N ARG A 100 6.93 11.67 3.82
CA ARG A 100 6.21 12.58 2.90
C ARG A 100 6.97 12.82 1.60
N GLY A 101 6.53 12.19 0.52
CA GLY A 101 7.06 12.38 -0.84
C GLY A 101 6.40 11.46 -1.86
N SER A 102 6.74 11.66 -3.14
CA SER A 102 6.33 10.78 -4.24
C SER A 102 7.25 10.99 -5.45
N SER A 103 7.07 10.17 -6.50
CA SER A 103 7.73 10.36 -7.81
C SER A 103 7.53 11.75 -8.41
N SER A 104 6.57 12.53 -7.91
CA SER A 104 6.25 13.88 -8.39
C SER A 104 6.90 15.00 -7.59
N LYS A 105 7.09 14.83 -6.28
CA LYS A 105 7.62 15.86 -5.38
C LYS A 105 8.24 15.23 -4.15
N GLY A 106 9.49 15.59 -3.85
CA GLY A 106 10.22 15.13 -2.67
C GLY A 106 10.48 13.62 -2.63
N GLY A 107 10.49 12.95 -3.79
CA GLY A 107 10.60 11.50 -3.87
C GLY A 107 11.93 10.94 -3.36
N GLY A 108 13.06 11.60 -3.68
CA GLY A 108 14.39 11.15 -3.25
C GLY A 108 14.54 11.16 -1.74
N ASP A 109 14.29 12.31 -1.10
CA ASP A 109 14.39 12.45 0.36
C ASP A 109 13.44 11.51 1.09
N ALA A 110 12.22 11.37 0.60
CA ALA A 110 11.25 10.48 1.21
C ALA A 110 11.60 9.00 1.00
N LEU A 111 12.23 8.64 -0.13
CA LEU A 111 12.68 7.27 -0.37
C LEU A 111 13.81 6.93 0.61
N LYS A 112 14.77 7.84 0.79
CA LYS A 112 15.82 7.71 1.81
C LYS A 112 15.22 7.54 3.21
N GLY A 113 14.27 8.41 3.59
CA GLY A 113 13.59 8.30 4.88
C GLY A 113 12.82 6.99 5.05
N MET A 114 12.28 6.41 3.98
CA MET A 114 11.64 5.09 4.01
C MET A 114 12.66 3.95 4.17
N ILE A 115 13.83 4.03 3.53
CA ILE A 115 14.92 3.07 3.71
C ILE A 115 15.38 3.08 5.17
N ASP A 116 15.63 4.26 5.74
CA ASP A 116 16.05 4.42 7.13
C ASP A 116 14.99 3.89 8.11
N HIS A 117 13.72 4.20 7.86
CA HIS A 117 12.59 3.72 8.65
C HIS A 117 12.43 2.19 8.58
N LEU A 118 12.55 1.62 7.38
CA LEU A 118 12.49 0.17 7.18
C LEU A 118 13.67 -0.54 7.85
N GLY A 119 14.87 0.04 7.82
CA GLY A 119 16.02 -0.49 8.56
C GLY A 119 15.80 -0.52 10.08
N THR A 120 15.06 0.45 10.62
CA THR A 120 14.80 0.56 12.07
C THR A 120 13.63 -0.31 12.53
N HIS A 121 12.49 -0.26 11.82
CA HIS A 121 11.23 -0.85 12.24
C HIS A 121 10.89 -2.16 11.52
N ARG A 122 11.65 -2.51 10.47
CA ARG A 122 11.57 -3.76 9.71
C ARG A 122 10.24 -4.02 8.99
N LEU A 123 9.30 -3.07 9.01
CA LEU A 123 8.03 -3.16 8.30
C LEU A 123 7.71 -1.82 7.61
N ALA A 124 7.40 -1.90 6.32
CA ALA A 124 6.91 -0.78 5.54
C ALA A 124 5.90 -1.25 4.50
N ALA A 125 5.13 -0.32 3.93
CA ALA A 125 4.36 -0.55 2.71
C ALA A 125 4.64 0.50 1.65
N HIS A 126 4.46 0.10 0.39
CA HIS A 126 4.66 0.94 -0.77
C HIS A 126 3.55 0.77 -1.79
N ILE A 127 3.03 1.89 -2.28
CA ILE A 127 2.11 1.91 -3.42
C ILE A 127 2.95 2.00 -4.70
N ILE A 128 3.00 0.91 -5.45
CA ILE A 128 4.08 0.66 -6.39
C ILE A 128 3.94 1.37 -7.74
N ASP A 129 2.74 1.76 -8.14
CA ASP A 129 2.45 2.48 -9.40
C ASP A 129 2.43 4.01 -9.25
N GLY A 130 2.51 4.50 -8.01
CA GLY A 130 2.61 5.92 -7.67
C GLY A 130 1.34 6.73 -7.96
N PRO A 131 1.27 8.00 -7.56
CA PRO A 131 0.02 8.78 -7.53
C PRO A 131 -0.51 9.22 -8.90
N ARG A 132 0.27 9.04 -9.98
CA ARG A 132 -0.07 9.45 -11.35
C ARG A 132 -0.07 8.28 -12.34
N GLY A 133 0.15 7.06 -11.85
CA GLY A 133 0.24 5.87 -12.69
C GLY A 133 1.41 5.91 -13.70
N PRO A 134 1.26 5.27 -14.86
CA PRO A 134 0.04 4.62 -15.37
C PRO A 134 -0.37 3.35 -14.60
N PHE A 135 -1.61 2.91 -14.79
CA PHE A 135 -2.19 1.74 -14.12
C PHE A 135 -1.30 0.51 -14.23
N GLY A 136 -1.06 -0.16 -13.09
CA GLY A 136 -0.32 -1.42 -13.05
C GLY A 136 1.19 -1.30 -13.27
N LYS A 137 1.72 -0.12 -13.61
CA LYS A 137 3.14 0.05 -13.92
C LYS A 137 3.98 0.35 -12.68
N VAL A 138 4.80 -0.61 -12.27
CA VAL A 138 5.65 -0.53 -11.09
C VAL A 138 6.72 0.56 -11.26
N LYS A 139 6.94 1.36 -10.22
CA LYS A 139 7.95 2.42 -10.17
C LYS A 139 9.24 1.91 -9.53
N PRO A 140 10.41 2.51 -9.88
CA PRO A 140 11.71 2.11 -9.34
C PRO A 140 11.82 2.13 -7.80
N GLY A 141 10.99 2.93 -7.11
CA GLY A 141 11.04 3.07 -5.66
C GLY A 141 10.83 1.76 -4.90
N ALA A 142 10.00 0.85 -5.42
CA ALA A 142 9.78 -0.46 -4.81
C ALA A 142 11.05 -1.31 -4.80
N ILE A 143 11.76 -1.37 -5.94
CA ILE A 143 13.01 -2.13 -6.07
C ILE A 143 14.13 -1.49 -5.25
N ARG A 144 14.23 -0.15 -5.22
CA ARG A 144 15.22 0.55 -4.38
C ARG A 144 15.03 0.28 -2.88
N LEU A 145 13.78 0.16 -2.41
CA LEU A 145 13.51 -0.25 -1.03
C LEU A 145 13.88 -1.71 -0.78
N ALA A 146 13.64 -2.59 -1.77
CA ALA A 146 13.94 -4.01 -1.68
C ALA A 146 15.44 -4.34 -1.71
N HIS A 147 16.28 -3.47 -2.28
CA HIS A 147 17.74 -3.61 -2.21
C HIS A 147 18.30 -3.31 -0.81
N GLY A 148 17.50 -2.81 0.14
CA GLY A 148 17.92 -2.72 1.52
C GLY A 148 18.22 -4.11 2.09
N GLU A 149 19.29 -4.22 2.88
CA GLU A 149 19.72 -5.47 3.51
C GLU A 149 18.55 -6.24 4.16
N GLU A 150 18.49 -7.56 3.91
CA GLU A 150 17.46 -8.49 4.41
C GLU A 150 16.01 -8.11 4.05
N THR A 151 15.81 -7.21 3.08
CA THR A 151 14.47 -6.79 2.67
C THR A 151 13.87 -7.76 1.68
N VAL A 152 12.65 -8.21 1.97
CA VAL A 152 11.81 -8.96 1.04
C VAL A 152 10.55 -8.17 0.72
N ILE A 153 10.12 -8.25 -0.53
CA ILE A 153 8.83 -7.73 -0.96
C ILE A 153 7.77 -8.80 -0.68
N VAL A 154 6.68 -8.39 -0.08
CA VAL A 154 5.47 -9.20 0.04
C VAL A 154 4.37 -8.49 -0.73
N PRO A 155 4.03 -8.96 -1.94
CA PRO A 155 2.86 -8.50 -2.65
C PRO A 155 1.60 -8.70 -1.80
N PHE A 156 0.66 -7.76 -1.86
CA PHE A 156 -0.70 -8.04 -1.40
C PHE A 156 -1.73 -7.47 -2.35
N TYR A 157 -2.88 -8.12 -2.36
CA TYR A 157 -3.94 -7.91 -3.33
C TYR A 157 -5.28 -7.83 -2.61
N ILE A 158 -6.16 -6.97 -3.12
CA ILE A 158 -7.53 -6.83 -2.61
C ILE A 158 -8.51 -6.95 -3.75
N GLN A 159 -9.43 -7.91 -3.64
CA GLN A 159 -10.54 -8.07 -4.56
C GLN A 159 -11.86 -8.14 -3.78
N ALA A 160 -12.94 -7.75 -4.44
CA ALA A 160 -14.28 -7.80 -3.86
C ALA A 160 -15.29 -8.34 -4.86
N ASP A 161 -16.24 -9.14 -4.39
CA ASP A 161 -17.34 -9.69 -5.20
C ASP A 161 -18.21 -8.58 -5.83
N ARG A 162 -18.31 -7.45 -5.12
CA ARG A 162 -19.10 -6.28 -5.50
C ARG A 162 -18.34 -5.01 -5.14
N ALA A 163 -17.97 -4.23 -6.14
CA ALA A 163 -17.28 -2.96 -5.95
C ALA A 163 -17.84 -1.86 -6.86
N TRP A 164 -17.56 -0.61 -6.47
CA TRP A 164 -17.56 0.52 -7.38
C TRP A 164 -16.14 0.76 -7.86
N TYR A 165 -16.01 1.13 -9.14
CA TYR A 165 -14.75 1.49 -9.75
C TYR A 165 -14.79 2.96 -10.17
N ALA A 166 -13.82 3.75 -9.71
CA ALA A 166 -13.71 5.14 -10.12
C ALA A 166 -13.35 5.24 -11.62
N ASN A 167 -13.86 6.28 -12.30
CA ASN A 167 -13.44 6.62 -13.65
C ASN A 167 -12.16 7.48 -13.61
N SER A 168 -11.12 6.93 -13.00
CA SER A 168 -9.79 7.54 -12.81
C SER A 168 -8.71 6.66 -13.44
N TRP A 169 -7.49 7.19 -13.56
CA TRP A 169 -6.36 6.49 -14.18
C TRP A 169 -6.09 5.14 -13.53
N ASP A 170 -6.32 5.01 -12.23
CA ASP A 170 -6.05 3.83 -11.41
C ASP A 170 -7.25 2.89 -11.30
N ARG A 171 -8.43 3.30 -11.79
CA ARG A 171 -9.69 2.56 -11.63
C ARG A 171 -9.95 2.15 -10.18
N PHE A 172 -9.75 3.08 -9.23
CA PHE A 172 -9.81 2.82 -7.79
C PHE A 172 -10.98 1.92 -7.37
N LEU A 173 -10.67 0.85 -6.65
CA LEU A 173 -11.62 -0.18 -6.22
C LEU A 173 -12.16 0.16 -4.83
N LEU A 174 -13.45 0.47 -4.75
CA LEU A 174 -14.16 0.66 -3.48
C LEU A 174 -15.18 -0.47 -3.30
N PRO A 175 -14.95 -1.45 -2.40
CA PRO A 175 -15.90 -2.52 -2.15
C PRO A 175 -17.24 -1.94 -1.69
N LYS A 176 -18.37 -2.48 -2.17
CA LYS A 176 -19.71 -2.07 -1.72
C LYS A 176 -19.96 -2.58 -0.28
N PRO A 177 -20.89 -1.98 0.49
CA PRO A 177 -21.26 -2.52 1.80
C PRO A 177 -21.68 -3.99 1.71
N PHE A 178 -21.28 -4.79 2.71
CA PHE A 178 -21.61 -6.22 2.81
C PHE A 178 -21.05 -7.09 1.68
N SER A 179 -20.13 -6.56 0.87
CA SER A 179 -19.35 -7.35 -0.10
C SER A 179 -18.46 -8.36 0.61
N LYS A 180 -18.20 -9.49 -0.06
CA LYS A 180 -17.04 -10.33 0.26
C LYS A 180 -15.81 -9.58 -0.22
N VAL A 181 -14.81 -9.44 0.65
CA VAL A 181 -13.53 -8.81 0.32
C VAL A 181 -12.42 -9.77 0.69
N ILE A 182 -11.58 -10.14 -0.28
CA ILE A 182 -10.41 -10.98 -0.05
C ILE A 182 -9.18 -10.07 -0.03
N LEU A 183 -8.45 -10.09 1.08
CA LEU A 183 -7.10 -9.55 1.21
C LEU A 183 -6.13 -10.73 1.21
N ARG A 184 -5.33 -10.86 0.16
CA ARG A 184 -4.35 -11.95 0.02
C ARG A 184 -2.95 -11.41 0.03
N PHE A 185 -2.08 -12.02 0.83
CA PHE A 185 -0.64 -11.84 0.73
C PHE A 185 -0.06 -12.87 -0.25
N GLY A 186 0.82 -12.42 -1.13
CA GLY A 186 1.53 -13.24 -2.11
C GLY A 186 2.81 -13.84 -1.52
N GLU A 187 3.54 -14.57 -2.35
CA GLU A 187 4.83 -15.14 -1.99
C GLU A 187 5.89 -14.03 -1.78
N GLU A 188 6.84 -14.29 -0.88
CA GLU A 188 7.97 -13.39 -0.64
C GLU A 188 8.89 -13.34 -1.86
N LEU A 189 9.26 -12.13 -2.29
CA LEU A 189 10.17 -11.89 -3.39
C LEU A 189 11.44 -11.21 -2.87
N THR A 190 12.60 -11.77 -3.22
CA THR A 190 13.91 -11.17 -2.93
C THR A 190 14.55 -10.69 -4.22
N PHE A 191 15.08 -9.47 -4.21
CA PHE A 191 15.81 -8.90 -5.34
C PHE A 191 17.22 -8.54 -4.87
N PRO A 192 18.27 -9.21 -5.36
CA PRO A 192 19.63 -8.88 -4.97
C PRO A 192 20.00 -7.48 -5.42
N GLU A 193 20.81 -6.78 -4.63
CA GLU A 193 21.35 -5.48 -5.04
C GLU A 193 22.18 -5.62 -6.32
N THR A 194 22.08 -4.62 -7.19
CA THR A 194 22.77 -4.62 -8.48
C THR A 194 23.10 -3.19 -8.91
N ASP A 195 24.29 -3.02 -9.49
CA ASP A 195 24.75 -1.78 -10.12
C ASP A 195 24.40 -1.72 -11.62
N SER A 196 23.89 -2.82 -12.20
CA SER A 196 23.47 -2.88 -13.59
C SER A 196 22.06 -2.30 -13.77
N GLU A 197 21.93 -1.32 -14.66
CA GLU A 197 20.64 -0.72 -15.01
C GLU A 197 19.67 -1.76 -15.61
N ASP A 198 20.19 -2.67 -16.45
CA ASP A 198 19.39 -3.74 -17.06
C ASP A 198 18.85 -4.71 -16.00
N ALA A 199 19.72 -5.19 -15.10
CA ALA A 199 19.30 -6.08 -14.02
C ALA A 199 18.30 -5.41 -13.06
N PHE A 200 18.47 -4.10 -12.80
CA PHE A 200 17.52 -3.33 -12.01
C PHE A 200 16.13 -3.27 -12.67
N GLU A 201 16.09 -3.04 -13.99
CA GLU A 201 14.84 -3.01 -14.74
C GLU A 201 14.20 -4.40 -14.84
N ASP A 202 14.99 -5.46 -14.96
CA ASP A 202 14.52 -6.84 -14.91
C ASP A 202 13.84 -7.16 -13.57
N HIS A 203 14.42 -6.73 -12.43
CA HIS A 203 13.77 -6.85 -11.12
C HIS A 203 12.44 -6.11 -11.07
N ARG A 204 12.38 -4.89 -11.63
CA ARG A 204 11.14 -4.09 -11.69
C ARG A 204 10.07 -4.76 -12.54
N LEU A 205 10.44 -5.31 -13.70
CA LEU A 205 9.55 -6.03 -14.60
C LEU A 205 9.07 -7.36 -14.00
N ALA A 206 9.94 -8.09 -13.30
CA ALA A 206 9.57 -9.30 -12.58
C ALA A 206 8.52 -9.01 -11.50
N LEU A 207 8.74 -7.97 -10.68
CA LEU A 207 7.74 -7.53 -9.70
C LEU A 207 6.42 -7.12 -10.38
N GLU A 208 6.48 -6.35 -11.47
CA GLU A 208 5.29 -5.96 -12.23
C GLU A 208 4.50 -7.16 -12.74
N GLY A 209 5.19 -8.18 -13.27
CA GLY A 209 4.57 -9.42 -13.76
C GLY A 209 3.87 -10.20 -12.65
N VAL A 210 4.52 -10.39 -11.50
CA VAL A 210 3.93 -11.07 -10.33
C VAL A 210 2.74 -10.29 -9.81
N MET A 211 2.88 -8.96 -9.65
CA MET A 211 1.80 -8.10 -9.18
C MET A 211 0.57 -8.16 -10.10
N PHE A 212 0.76 -8.21 -11.42
CA PHE A 212 -0.35 -8.29 -12.37
C PHE A 212 -1.01 -9.68 -12.37
N SER A 213 -0.22 -10.74 -12.53
CA SER A 213 -0.72 -12.11 -12.72
C SER A 213 -1.47 -12.62 -11.49
N ASP A 214 -0.93 -12.42 -10.29
CA ASP A 214 -1.57 -12.85 -9.04
C ASP A 214 -2.84 -12.05 -8.73
N ASN A 215 -2.86 -10.76 -9.07
CA ASN A 215 -4.04 -9.94 -8.90
C ASN A 215 -5.19 -10.40 -9.80
N GLU A 216 -4.90 -10.72 -11.06
CA GLU A 216 -5.92 -11.25 -11.99
C GLU A 216 -6.39 -12.64 -11.57
N ARG A 217 -5.50 -13.52 -11.08
CA ARG A 217 -5.88 -14.81 -10.50
C ARG A 217 -6.84 -14.65 -9.32
N LEU A 218 -6.49 -13.80 -8.34
CA LEU A 218 -7.37 -13.52 -7.20
C LEU A 218 -8.72 -12.94 -7.63
N LYS A 219 -8.73 -12.09 -8.65
CA LYS A 219 -9.97 -11.50 -9.18
C LYS A 219 -10.91 -12.56 -9.73
N GLN A 220 -10.40 -13.54 -10.49
CA GLN A 220 -11.22 -14.64 -11.00
C GLN A 220 -11.78 -15.49 -9.86
N GLU A 221 -10.95 -15.84 -8.87
CA GLU A 221 -11.38 -16.61 -7.71
C GLU A 221 -12.44 -15.87 -6.87
N CYS A 222 -12.28 -14.56 -6.69
CA CYS A 222 -13.22 -13.74 -5.94
C CYS A 222 -14.58 -13.60 -6.63
N LEU A 223 -14.62 -13.66 -7.97
CA LEU A 223 -15.86 -13.60 -8.75
C LEU A 223 -16.55 -14.95 -8.89
N ALA A 224 -15.80 -16.05 -8.70
CA ALA A 224 -16.32 -17.42 -8.78
C ALA A 224 -16.91 -17.94 -7.45
N ALA A 225 -16.64 -17.27 -6.33
CA ALA A 225 -17.04 -17.65 -4.97
C ALA A 225 -18.31 -16.93 -4.48
#